data_AF-A0A849HDD4-F1
#
_entry.id   AF-A0A849HDD4-F1
#
_cell.length_a   1.000
_cell.length_b   1.000
_cell.length_c   1.000
_cell.angle_alpha   90.00
_cell.angle_beta   90.00
_cell.angle_gamma   90.00
#
_symmetry.space_group_name_H-M   'P 1'
#
loop_
_entity.id
_entity.type
_entity.pdbx_description
1 polymer ?
#
loop_
_entity_poly.entity_id
_entity_poly.type
_entity_poly.pdbx_seq_one_letter_code
_entity_poly.pdbx_strand_id
1 'polypeptide(L)'
;MGTGNVAYGIGCSHSTVVAAHPGPRGYVWDTIFPAVFDRVRRDFKLEAFTHALWMEDEWPPKTWHYDGTIWAVDAKFAVNAYGLRNRMSILCETPGAASFERQVFAQYAWISSLLEFTNEHAQEMAAVAEAADQETVQAVLDGSESGELRNWIDGEYRSRGPIDLLAYRDAYPSAPQEYRPGTSIRDHVLPDGPPEIVTGVEDMTLSVGTKDSWVPRGYLFPAEMEFLADKLRTHNIEVEVLEEPMRAEGEEFVVDGMRKVGRGGYQMTVLDGGFFESSIREFPVGTFFVDMAQPMANAAFYFLEPQARDGMVAWWVLDELLREMGAEKHPVVYPIFKYRRELPEG
;
A
#
# COMPACT_ATOMS: atom_id res chain seq x y z
N MET A 1 -15.03 -10.33 -5.59
CA MET A 1 -13.94 -10.74 -6.50
C MET A 1 -14.54 -10.74 -7.90
N GLY A 2 -13.81 -10.25 -8.88
CA GLY A 2 -14.19 -10.26 -10.29
C GLY A 2 -14.29 -11.69 -10.83
N THR A 3 -14.89 -11.82 -12.00
CA THR A 3 -15.27 -13.11 -12.61
C THR A 3 -14.44 -13.43 -13.86
N GLY A 4 -13.35 -12.68 -14.09
CA GLY A 4 -12.63 -12.77 -15.34
C GLY A 4 -11.74 -14.00 -15.50
N ASN A 5 -11.73 -14.55 -16.72
CA ASN A 5 -10.91 -15.69 -17.11
C ASN A 5 -9.85 -15.25 -18.13
N VAL A 6 -8.67 -14.94 -17.62
CA VAL A 6 -7.56 -14.47 -18.45
C VAL A 6 -6.69 -15.61 -18.97
N ALA A 7 -6.05 -15.37 -20.12
CA ALA A 7 -5.15 -16.32 -20.75
C ALA A 7 -3.67 -16.10 -20.42
N TYR A 8 -3.37 -15.10 -19.59
CA TYR A 8 -2.01 -14.86 -19.08
C TYR A 8 -1.54 -16.04 -18.23
N GLY A 9 -0.28 -16.41 -18.34
CA GLY A 9 0.33 -17.43 -17.49
C GLY A 9 0.58 -16.92 -16.07
N ILE A 10 0.78 -15.61 -15.91
CA ILE A 10 1.04 -14.96 -14.62
C ILE A 10 0.54 -13.51 -14.64
N GLY A 11 -0.10 -13.10 -13.55
CA GLY A 11 -0.46 -11.70 -13.28
C GLY A 11 0.47 -11.12 -12.22
N CYS A 12 0.88 -9.86 -12.36
CA CYS A 12 1.73 -9.17 -11.39
C CYS A 12 1.18 -7.82 -10.93
N SER A 13 1.35 -7.51 -9.66
CA SER A 13 0.99 -6.22 -9.04
C SER A 13 2.20 -5.61 -8.35
N HIS A 14 2.21 -4.29 -8.26
CA HIS A 14 3.21 -3.50 -7.54
C HIS A 14 2.55 -2.71 -6.41
N SER A 15 3.34 -1.92 -5.67
CA SER A 15 2.76 -1.04 -4.63
C SER A 15 1.86 0.03 -5.25
N THR A 16 0.60 0.06 -4.85
CA THR A 16 -0.42 1.03 -5.25
C THR A 16 -0.74 2.03 -4.13
N VAL A 17 0.03 2.03 -3.04
CA VAL A 17 -0.14 3.00 -1.96
C VAL A 17 0.32 4.36 -2.43
N VAL A 18 -0.61 5.30 -2.50
CA VAL A 18 -0.35 6.66 -2.98
C VAL A 18 0.56 7.46 -2.04
N ALA A 19 0.62 7.07 -0.77
CA ALA A 19 1.52 7.66 0.22
C ALA A 19 2.99 7.23 0.08
N ALA A 20 3.26 6.19 -0.72
CA ALA A 20 4.60 5.71 -0.98
C ALA A 20 5.32 6.60 -2.00
N HIS A 21 6.64 6.70 -1.84
CA HIS A 21 7.49 7.43 -2.78
C HIS A 21 7.27 6.93 -4.23
N PRO A 22 7.07 7.83 -5.21
CA PRO A 22 6.75 7.43 -6.58
C PRO A 22 7.91 6.72 -7.28
N GLY A 23 9.17 7.03 -6.96
CA GLY A 23 10.37 6.49 -7.62
C GLY A 23 10.38 4.96 -7.73
N PRO A 24 10.45 4.21 -6.60
CA PRO A 24 10.52 2.75 -6.65
C PRO A 24 9.30 2.08 -7.33
N ARG A 25 8.07 2.57 -7.07
CA ARG A 25 6.87 1.98 -7.69
C ARG A 25 6.73 2.34 -9.18
N GLY A 26 7.19 3.53 -9.57
CA GLY A 26 7.28 3.95 -10.96
C GLY A 26 8.29 3.09 -11.71
N TYR A 27 9.47 2.85 -11.14
CA TYR A 27 10.48 1.97 -11.74
C TYR A 27 9.95 0.54 -11.97
N VAL A 28 9.19 -0.02 -11.02
CA VAL A 28 8.54 -1.33 -11.20
C VAL A 28 7.58 -1.31 -12.39
N TRP A 29 6.73 -0.29 -12.48
CA TRP A 29 5.70 -0.20 -13.53
C TRP A 29 6.26 0.15 -14.91
N ASP A 30 7.13 1.15 -14.99
CA ASP A 30 7.62 1.74 -16.24
C ASP A 30 8.84 0.99 -16.81
N THR A 31 9.58 0.26 -15.97
CA THR A 31 10.84 -0.38 -16.38
C THR A 31 10.82 -1.89 -16.17
N ILE A 32 10.61 -2.37 -14.94
CA ILE A 32 10.70 -3.81 -14.63
C ILE A 32 9.59 -4.59 -15.36
N PHE A 33 8.33 -4.16 -15.23
CA PHE A 33 7.20 -4.89 -15.80
C PHE A 33 7.32 -5.04 -17.33
N PRO A 34 7.52 -3.98 -18.14
CA PRO A 34 7.69 -4.13 -19.58
C PRO A 34 8.85 -5.05 -19.95
N ALA A 35 10.04 -4.84 -19.34
CA ALA A 35 11.23 -5.61 -19.67
C ALA A 35 11.10 -7.09 -19.32
N VAL A 36 10.53 -7.40 -18.15
CA VAL A 36 10.38 -8.78 -17.68
C VAL A 36 9.21 -9.47 -18.39
N PHE A 37 8.09 -8.78 -18.67
CA PHE A 37 7.01 -9.34 -19.50
C PHE A 37 7.51 -9.70 -20.90
N ASP A 38 8.32 -8.84 -21.53
CA ASP A 38 8.91 -9.13 -22.83
C ASP A 38 9.89 -10.31 -22.78
N ARG A 39 10.70 -10.42 -21.73
CA ARG A 39 11.60 -11.57 -21.52
C ARG A 39 10.82 -12.88 -21.36
N VAL A 40 9.77 -12.89 -20.53
CA VAL A 40 8.90 -14.05 -20.31
C VAL A 40 8.24 -14.49 -21.63
N ARG A 41 7.71 -13.54 -22.41
CA ARG A 41 7.13 -13.82 -23.73
C ARG A 41 8.14 -14.38 -24.70
N ARG A 42 9.31 -13.76 -24.80
CA ARG A 42 10.36 -14.14 -25.75
C ARG A 42 10.94 -15.51 -25.45
N ASP A 43 11.32 -15.78 -24.20
CA ASP A 43 12.17 -16.91 -23.84
C ASP A 43 11.34 -18.13 -23.40
N PHE A 44 10.18 -17.90 -22.78
CA PHE A 44 9.34 -18.97 -22.23
C PHE A 44 8.02 -19.16 -22.98
N LYS A 45 7.70 -18.27 -23.94
CA LYS A 45 6.46 -18.32 -24.73
C LYS A 45 5.20 -18.25 -23.86
N LEU A 46 5.28 -17.49 -22.76
CA LEU A 46 4.17 -17.23 -21.86
C LEU A 46 3.80 -15.75 -21.91
N GLU A 47 2.51 -15.47 -21.82
CA GLU A 47 2.05 -14.09 -21.61
C GLU A 47 2.01 -13.77 -20.12
N ALA A 48 2.47 -12.56 -19.78
CA ALA A 48 2.42 -12.01 -18.44
C ALA A 48 1.76 -10.63 -18.50
N PHE A 49 1.00 -10.29 -17.47
CA PHE A 49 0.24 -9.05 -17.44
C PHE A 49 0.06 -8.53 -16.03
N THR A 50 -0.63 -7.39 -15.87
CA THR A 50 -0.97 -6.88 -14.54
C THR A 50 -1.98 -7.80 -13.85
N HIS A 51 -1.91 -7.94 -12.52
CA HIS A 51 -2.86 -8.77 -11.77
C HIS A 51 -4.10 -7.94 -11.42
N ALA A 52 -5.06 -7.93 -12.34
CA ALA A 52 -6.38 -7.33 -12.14
C ALA A 52 -7.47 -8.28 -12.67
N LEU A 53 -8.74 -7.92 -12.53
CA LEU A 53 -9.86 -8.63 -13.14
C LEU A 53 -10.92 -7.63 -13.57
N TRP A 54 -11.74 -8.00 -14.56
CA TRP A 54 -12.95 -7.23 -14.83
C TRP A 54 -14.02 -7.52 -13.78
N MET A 55 -14.82 -6.51 -13.48
CA MET A 55 -15.83 -6.55 -12.40
C MET A 55 -17.20 -6.98 -12.90
N GLU A 56 -17.44 -6.82 -14.21
CA GLU A 56 -18.72 -7.02 -14.85
C GLU A 56 -18.94 -8.50 -15.21
N ASP A 57 -20.18 -8.96 -15.13
CA ASP A 57 -20.58 -10.28 -15.65
C ASP A 57 -21.06 -10.14 -17.10
N GLU A 58 -20.26 -9.49 -17.94
CA GLU A 58 -20.57 -9.26 -19.36
C GLU A 58 -19.35 -9.50 -20.26
N TRP A 59 -19.61 -9.94 -21.49
CA TRP A 59 -18.60 -10.08 -22.53
C TRP A 59 -18.95 -9.21 -23.75
N PRO A 60 -17.99 -8.44 -24.32
CA PRO A 60 -16.62 -8.26 -23.84
C PRO A 60 -16.56 -7.41 -22.55
N PRO A 61 -15.53 -7.61 -21.70
CA PRO A 61 -15.33 -6.78 -20.51
C PRO A 61 -15.09 -5.31 -20.87
N LYS A 62 -15.53 -4.40 -19.99
CA LYS A 62 -15.35 -2.96 -20.18
C LYS A 62 -14.19 -2.40 -19.35
N THR A 63 -13.91 -2.98 -18.18
CA THR A 63 -12.87 -2.49 -17.28
C THR A 63 -11.89 -3.59 -16.89
N TRP A 64 -10.63 -3.22 -16.67
CA TRP A 64 -9.60 -4.06 -16.09
C TRP A 64 -9.20 -3.47 -14.75
N HIS A 65 -9.66 -4.06 -13.63
CA HIS A 65 -9.73 -3.35 -12.36
C HIS A 65 -9.07 -4.11 -11.20
N TYR A 66 -8.26 -3.40 -10.41
CA TYR A 66 -7.58 -3.99 -9.24
C TYR A 66 -8.55 -4.49 -8.16
N ASP A 67 -9.64 -3.77 -7.89
CA ASP A 67 -10.74 -4.24 -7.02
C ASP A 67 -11.30 -5.63 -7.42
N GLY A 68 -11.23 -6.02 -8.69
CA GLY A 68 -11.59 -7.35 -9.16
C GLY A 68 -10.77 -8.45 -8.47
N THR A 69 -9.52 -8.16 -8.15
CA THR A 69 -8.60 -9.06 -7.44
C THR A 69 -8.56 -8.84 -5.92
N ILE A 70 -9.46 -8.00 -5.38
CA ILE A 70 -9.42 -7.57 -3.96
C ILE A 70 -8.13 -6.79 -3.65
N TRP A 71 -7.38 -6.35 -4.67
CA TRP A 71 -6.23 -5.47 -4.48
C TRP A 71 -6.71 -4.13 -3.93
N ALA A 72 -5.84 -3.41 -3.22
CA ALA A 72 -6.22 -2.18 -2.54
C ALA A 72 -5.16 -1.11 -2.74
N VAL A 73 -5.55 0.16 -2.65
CA VAL A 73 -4.63 1.32 -2.52
C VAL A 73 -4.07 1.47 -1.10
N ASP A 74 -4.40 0.51 -0.23
CA ASP A 74 -4.17 0.52 1.22
C ASP A 74 -2.97 -0.35 1.60
N ALA A 75 -2.30 -0.03 2.70
CA ALA A 75 -1.04 -0.69 3.11
C ALA A 75 -1.18 -2.14 3.61
N LYS A 76 -2.40 -2.69 3.73
CA LYS A 76 -2.68 -4.04 4.24
C LYS A 76 -1.99 -5.18 3.49
N PHE A 77 -1.73 -5.00 2.20
CA PHE A 77 -0.99 -5.99 1.41
C PHE A 77 0.51 -5.80 1.64
N ALA A 78 1.25 -6.89 1.84
CA ALA A 78 2.69 -6.82 2.10
C ALA A 78 3.45 -6.01 1.03
N VAL A 79 3.09 -6.17 -0.25
CA VAL A 79 3.66 -5.38 -1.36
C VAL A 79 3.47 -3.87 -1.12
N ASN A 80 2.26 -3.47 -0.78
CA ASN A 80 1.92 -2.09 -0.48
C ASN A 80 2.67 -1.55 0.75
N ALA A 81 2.74 -2.34 1.83
CA ALA A 81 3.51 -2.01 3.02
C ALA A 81 5.02 -1.83 2.73
N TYR A 82 5.60 -2.64 1.83
CA TYR A 82 6.99 -2.47 1.41
C TYR A 82 7.20 -1.20 0.56
N GLY A 83 6.21 -0.80 -0.24
CA GLY A 83 6.26 0.45 -0.98
C GLY A 83 6.40 1.68 -0.06
N LEU A 84 5.74 1.68 1.11
CA LEU A 84 5.89 2.74 2.12
C LEU A 84 7.32 2.86 2.68
N ARG A 85 8.17 1.85 2.47
CA ARG A 85 9.58 1.81 2.91
C ARG A 85 10.54 2.28 1.83
N ASN A 86 10.03 2.95 0.78
CA ASN A 86 10.78 3.34 -0.41
C ASN A 86 11.47 2.14 -1.09
N ARG A 87 10.82 0.97 -1.09
CA ARG A 87 11.34 -0.23 -1.76
C ARG A 87 10.46 -0.65 -2.92
N MET A 88 11.11 -1.24 -3.92
CA MET A 88 10.44 -1.95 -5.00
C MET A 88 9.81 -3.22 -4.43
N SER A 89 8.58 -3.50 -4.83
CA SER A 89 7.81 -4.62 -4.31
C SER A 89 6.89 -5.15 -5.40
N ILE A 90 6.87 -6.47 -5.57
CA ILE A 90 6.08 -7.15 -6.60
C ILE A 90 5.38 -8.34 -5.95
N LEU A 91 4.09 -8.51 -6.23
CA LEU A 91 3.38 -9.77 -6.05
C LEU A 91 3.06 -10.31 -7.43
N CYS A 92 3.22 -11.62 -7.62
CA CYS A 92 2.73 -12.29 -8.81
C CYS A 92 1.92 -13.52 -8.44
N GLU A 93 0.85 -13.74 -9.17
CA GLU A 93 -0.10 -14.81 -8.97
C GLU A 93 -0.44 -15.45 -10.31
N THR A 94 -0.54 -16.77 -10.32
CA THR A 94 -0.95 -17.53 -11.51
C THR A 94 -2.48 -17.66 -11.52
N PRO A 95 -3.15 -17.38 -12.65
CA PRO A 95 -4.60 -17.45 -12.71
C PRO A 95 -5.09 -18.89 -12.52
N GLY A 96 -6.25 -19.02 -11.88
CA GLY A 96 -6.82 -20.33 -11.51
C GLY A 96 -7.18 -21.22 -12.70
N ALA A 97 -7.34 -20.69 -13.91
CA ALA A 97 -7.72 -21.48 -15.09
C ALA A 97 -6.56 -22.24 -15.75
N ALA A 98 -5.34 -22.19 -15.20
CA ALA A 98 -4.19 -22.93 -15.72
C ALA A 98 -3.99 -24.29 -15.00
N SER A 99 -3.47 -25.31 -15.68
CA SER A 99 -3.07 -26.57 -15.02
C SER A 99 -1.95 -26.32 -14.01
N PHE A 100 -1.82 -27.18 -12.99
CA PHE A 100 -0.78 -27.04 -11.98
C PHE A 100 0.62 -26.94 -12.59
N GLU A 101 0.93 -27.76 -13.59
CA GLU A 101 2.22 -27.75 -14.29
C GLU A 101 2.47 -26.41 -14.99
N ARG A 102 1.43 -25.82 -15.60
CA ARG A 102 1.52 -24.49 -16.23
C ARG A 102 1.72 -23.38 -15.20
N GLN A 103 1.03 -23.44 -14.06
CA GLN A 103 1.21 -22.48 -12.98
C GLN A 103 2.66 -22.52 -12.44
N VAL A 104 3.20 -23.71 -12.19
CA VAL A 104 4.59 -23.89 -11.76
C VAL A 104 5.58 -23.36 -12.81
N PHE A 105 5.36 -23.69 -14.09
CA PHE A 105 6.21 -23.21 -15.18
C PHE A 105 6.16 -21.69 -15.33
N ALA A 106 4.99 -21.07 -15.16
CA ALA A 106 4.84 -19.61 -15.23
C ALA A 106 5.57 -18.90 -14.08
N GLN A 107 5.49 -19.43 -12.86
CA GLN A 107 6.28 -18.93 -11.73
C GLN A 107 7.78 -19.05 -12.00
N TYR A 108 8.24 -20.20 -12.53
CA TYR A 108 9.64 -20.40 -12.90
C TYR A 108 10.11 -19.39 -13.98
N ALA A 109 9.33 -19.21 -15.04
CA ALA A 109 9.63 -18.27 -16.12
C ALA A 109 9.74 -16.83 -15.61
N TRP A 110 8.77 -16.41 -14.78
CA TRP A 110 8.77 -15.07 -14.18
C TRP A 110 9.96 -14.85 -13.25
N ILE A 111 10.19 -15.75 -12.29
CA ILE A 111 11.29 -15.62 -11.32
C ILE A 111 12.63 -15.62 -12.04
N SER A 112 12.84 -16.50 -13.01
CA SER A 112 14.10 -16.55 -13.78
C SER A 112 14.32 -15.24 -14.52
N SER A 113 13.29 -14.73 -15.21
CA SER A 113 13.38 -13.47 -15.97
C SER A 113 13.62 -12.27 -15.06
N LEU A 114 12.97 -12.23 -13.90
CA LEU A 114 13.15 -11.16 -12.92
C LEU A 114 14.56 -11.21 -12.29
N LEU A 115 15.09 -12.39 -11.97
CA LEU A 115 16.44 -12.54 -11.43
C LEU A 115 17.52 -12.14 -12.43
N GLU A 116 17.34 -12.44 -13.72
CA GLU A 116 18.25 -11.96 -14.76
C GLU A 116 18.19 -10.44 -14.89
N PHE A 117 16.98 -9.86 -14.92
CA PHE A 117 16.81 -8.40 -14.94
C PHE A 117 17.46 -7.75 -13.72
N THR A 118 17.22 -8.26 -12.52
CA THR A 118 17.79 -7.66 -11.30
C THR A 118 19.30 -7.78 -11.26
N ASN A 119 19.89 -8.86 -11.80
CA ASN A 119 21.33 -8.99 -11.94
C ASN A 119 21.92 -7.97 -12.95
N GLU A 120 21.24 -7.76 -14.07
CA GLU A 120 21.65 -6.79 -15.11
C GLU A 120 21.51 -5.32 -14.64
N HIS A 121 20.52 -5.03 -13.79
CA HIS A 121 20.14 -3.67 -13.36
C HIS A 121 20.39 -3.38 -11.87
N ALA A 122 21.19 -4.20 -11.18
CA ALA A 122 21.35 -4.13 -9.72
C ALA A 122 21.76 -2.74 -9.21
N GLN A 123 22.72 -2.10 -9.87
CA GLN A 123 23.21 -0.76 -9.48
C GLN A 123 22.15 0.32 -9.68
N GLU A 124 21.41 0.25 -10.78
CA GLU A 124 20.33 1.18 -11.10
C GLU A 124 19.19 1.06 -10.09
N MET A 125 18.77 -0.17 -9.79
CA MET A 125 17.74 -0.44 -8.78
C MET A 125 18.15 0.05 -7.38
N ALA A 126 19.41 -0.17 -7.00
CA ALA A 126 19.94 0.33 -5.74
C ALA A 126 19.94 1.87 -5.69
N ALA A 127 20.35 2.53 -6.78
CA ALA A 127 20.32 3.99 -6.87
C ALA A 127 18.90 4.56 -6.78
N VAL A 128 17.90 3.92 -7.38
CA VAL A 128 16.49 4.34 -7.26
C VAL A 128 15.99 4.26 -5.81
N ALA A 129 16.36 3.21 -5.07
CA ALA A 129 15.98 3.07 -3.67
C ALA A 129 16.71 4.08 -2.77
N GLU A 130 18.01 4.28 -2.99
CA GLU A 130 18.82 5.25 -2.25
C GLU A 130 18.34 6.69 -2.49
N ALA A 131 18.05 7.06 -3.74
CA ALA A 131 17.49 8.36 -4.07
C ALA A 131 16.13 8.58 -3.37
N ALA A 132 15.26 7.58 -3.36
CA ALA A 132 13.97 7.68 -2.68
C ALA A 132 14.10 7.88 -1.16
N ASP A 133 15.09 7.23 -0.52
CA ASP A 133 15.39 7.44 0.90
C ASP A 133 15.88 8.86 1.16
N GLN A 134 16.84 9.33 0.36
CA GLN A 134 17.42 10.68 0.49
C GLN A 134 16.37 11.77 0.23
N GLU A 135 15.58 11.64 -0.83
CA GLU A 135 14.52 12.58 -1.21
C GLU A 135 13.43 12.65 -0.12
N THR A 136 13.07 11.51 0.48
CA THR A 136 12.10 11.46 1.58
C THR A 136 12.61 12.23 2.80
N VAL A 137 13.86 11.99 3.22
CA VAL A 137 14.48 12.68 4.36
C VAL A 137 14.59 14.19 4.07
N GLN A 138 15.10 14.54 2.89
CA GLN A 138 15.31 15.93 2.51
C GLN A 138 14.00 16.72 2.43
N ALA A 139 12.92 16.11 1.89
CA ALA A 139 11.61 16.73 1.83
C ALA A 139 11.08 17.11 3.23
N VAL A 140 11.28 16.24 4.23
CA VAL A 140 10.89 16.52 5.63
C VAL A 140 11.71 17.68 6.20
N LEU A 141 13.03 17.66 6.01
CA LEU A 141 13.92 18.72 6.50
C LEU A 141 13.57 20.09 5.88
N ASP A 142 13.21 20.12 4.60
CA ASP A 142 12.95 21.37 3.87
C ASP A 142 11.52 21.90 4.07
N GLY A 143 10.53 21.01 4.25
CA GLY A 143 9.11 21.36 4.08
C GLY A 143 8.20 21.09 5.28
N SER A 144 8.61 20.32 6.28
CA SER A 144 7.71 19.98 7.39
C SER A 144 7.48 21.14 8.36
N GLU A 145 8.50 21.95 8.65
CA GLU A 145 8.36 23.10 9.56
C GLU A 145 7.49 24.22 8.98
N SER A 146 7.44 24.36 7.65
CA SER A 146 6.57 25.34 6.98
C SER A 146 5.09 24.91 6.96
N GLY A 147 4.81 23.62 7.20
CA GLY A 147 3.47 23.04 7.08
C GLY A 147 3.02 22.80 5.63
N GLU A 148 3.90 22.99 4.65
CA GLU A 148 3.59 22.85 3.23
C GLU A 148 3.78 21.42 2.71
N LEU A 149 4.64 20.62 3.33
CA LEU A 149 4.84 19.23 2.93
C LEU A 149 3.57 18.41 3.19
N ARG A 150 3.05 17.73 2.17
CA ARG A 150 1.82 16.94 2.25
C ARG A 150 2.03 15.52 1.74
N ASN A 151 1.28 14.58 2.32
CA ASN A 151 1.25 13.20 1.85
C ASN A 151 -0.18 12.61 1.98
N TRP A 152 -0.45 11.54 1.24
CA TRP A 152 -1.78 10.98 1.07
C TRP A 152 -2.19 10.06 2.23
N ILE A 153 -3.44 10.17 2.66
CA ILE A 153 -4.05 9.32 3.69
C ILE A 153 -5.21 8.47 3.13
N ASP A 154 -5.66 8.76 1.91
CA ASP A 154 -6.65 7.99 1.16
C ASP A 154 -6.39 8.09 -0.36
N GLY A 155 -6.90 7.11 -1.12
CA GLY A 155 -6.81 7.05 -2.56
C GLY A 155 -7.91 6.22 -3.22
N GLU A 156 -7.87 6.20 -4.54
CA GLU A 156 -8.77 5.41 -5.40
C GLU A 156 -8.04 4.96 -6.68
N TYR A 157 -8.66 4.04 -7.41
CA TYR A 157 -8.21 3.67 -8.74
C TYR A 157 -8.90 4.51 -9.81
N ARG A 158 -8.12 4.93 -10.81
CA ARG A 158 -8.58 5.61 -12.02
C ARG A 158 -8.03 4.92 -13.25
N SER A 159 -8.54 5.35 -14.40
CA SER A 159 -8.09 4.88 -15.69
C SER A 159 -6.67 5.34 -16.03
N ARG A 160 -5.87 4.43 -16.60
CA ARG A 160 -4.64 4.69 -17.34
C ARG A 160 -4.86 4.90 -18.84
N GLY A 161 -6.06 4.57 -19.32
CA GLY A 161 -6.43 4.52 -20.73
C GLY A 161 -6.77 3.09 -21.19
N PRO A 162 -7.12 2.94 -22.47
CA PRO A 162 -7.51 1.67 -23.04
C PRO A 162 -6.32 0.72 -23.21
N ILE A 163 -6.57 -0.56 -22.96
CA ILE A 163 -5.63 -1.67 -23.16
C ILE A 163 -6.28 -2.79 -23.97
N ASP A 164 -5.44 -3.66 -24.53
CA ASP A 164 -5.85 -4.92 -25.14
C ASP A 164 -5.64 -6.06 -24.16
N LEU A 165 -6.66 -6.91 -23.98
CA LEU A 165 -6.62 -8.06 -23.08
C LEU A 165 -6.66 -9.39 -23.82
N LEU A 166 -5.81 -10.34 -23.43
CA LEU A 166 -5.93 -11.73 -23.85
C LEU A 166 -6.80 -12.53 -22.86
N ALA A 167 -8.04 -12.81 -23.25
CA ALA A 167 -9.07 -13.37 -22.36
C ALA A 167 -9.88 -14.49 -23.01
N TYR A 168 -10.45 -15.35 -22.18
CA TYR A 168 -11.43 -16.36 -22.60
C TYR A 168 -12.86 -15.82 -22.44
N ARG A 169 -13.76 -16.23 -23.34
CA ARG A 169 -15.19 -15.85 -23.27
C ARG A 169 -15.88 -16.38 -22.01
N ASP A 170 -15.46 -17.55 -21.53
CA ASP A 170 -16.08 -18.21 -20.39
C ASP A 170 -15.66 -17.54 -19.08
N ALA A 171 -16.61 -17.03 -18.30
CA ALA A 171 -16.32 -16.42 -16.99
C ALA A 171 -15.86 -17.47 -15.95
N TYR A 172 -14.84 -17.10 -15.17
CA TYR A 172 -14.43 -17.81 -13.96
C TYR A 172 -15.46 -17.56 -12.84
N PRO A 173 -15.90 -18.55 -12.02
CA PRO A 173 -15.46 -19.94 -11.91
C PRO A 173 -16.55 -20.95 -12.37
N SER A 174 -17.15 -20.75 -13.54
CA SER A 174 -18.15 -21.72 -14.04
C SER A 174 -17.54 -23.10 -14.37
N ALA A 175 -16.22 -23.19 -14.46
CA ALA A 175 -15.43 -24.42 -14.50
C ALA A 175 -15.56 -25.24 -13.19
N PRO A 176 -16.03 -26.50 -13.25
CA PRO A 176 -16.01 -27.42 -12.11
C PRO A 176 -14.61 -27.50 -11.48
N GLN A 177 -14.53 -27.34 -10.16
CA GLN A 177 -13.29 -27.62 -9.42
C GLN A 177 -13.37 -29.05 -8.88
N GLU A 178 -12.50 -29.92 -9.38
CA GLU A 178 -12.43 -31.31 -8.90
C GLU A 178 -11.08 -31.53 -8.20
N TYR A 179 -11.09 -32.17 -7.03
CA TYR A 179 -9.84 -32.62 -6.43
C TYR A 179 -9.39 -33.91 -7.11
N ARG A 180 -8.11 -33.99 -7.46
CA ARG A 180 -7.53 -35.26 -7.91
C ARG A 180 -7.63 -36.27 -6.77
N PRO A 181 -8.24 -37.45 -6.98
CA PRO A 181 -8.48 -38.43 -5.92
C PRO A 181 -7.22 -38.75 -5.10
N GLY A 182 -7.33 -38.64 -3.77
CA GLY A 182 -6.21 -38.91 -2.85
C GLY A 182 -5.17 -37.78 -2.74
N THR A 183 -5.45 -36.59 -3.29
CA THR A 183 -4.54 -35.43 -3.22
C THR A 183 -5.27 -34.16 -2.79
N SER A 184 -4.51 -33.12 -2.43
CA SER A 184 -5.01 -31.76 -2.21
C SER A 184 -4.97 -30.90 -3.49
N ILE A 185 -4.71 -31.49 -4.66
CA ILE A 185 -4.58 -30.78 -5.94
C ILE A 185 -5.96 -30.61 -6.56
N ARG A 186 -6.32 -29.37 -6.88
CA ARG A 186 -7.51 -29.05 -7.67
C ARG A 186 -7.16 -29.12 -9.16
N ASP A 187 -7.94 -29.87 -9.91
CA ASP A 187 -7.98 -29.78 -11.37
C ASP A 187 -8.93 -28.64 -11.75
N HIS A 188 -8.45 -27.77 -12.61
CA HIS A 188 -9.21 -26.64 -13.12
C HIS A 188 -9.63 -26.96 -14.55
N VAL A 189 -10.93 -26.96 -14.82
CA VAL A 189 -11.43 -27.15 -16.18
C VAL A 189 -10.95 -25.97 -17.03
N LEU A 190 -10.22 -26.29 -18.09
CA LEU A 190 -9.73 -25.30 -19.05
C LEU A 190 -10.92 -24.67 -19.78
N PRO A 191 -10.82 -23.39 -20.19
CA PRO A 191 -11.88 -22.73 -20.94
C PRO A 191 -12.11 -23.39 -22.31
N ASP A 192 -13.33 -23.30 -22.83
CA ASP A 192 -13.68 -23.86 -24.14
C ASP A 192 -13.20 -22.93 -25.26
N GLY A 193 -12.26 -23.40 -26.08
CA GLY A 193 -11.74 -22.68 -27.26
C GLY A 193 -10.51 -21.80 -26.99
N PRO A 194 -9.95 -21.17 -28.05
CA PRO A 194 -8.78 -20.32 -27.93
C PRO A 194 -9.13 -18.97 -27.26
N PRO A 195 -8.17 -18.32 -26.57
CA PRO A 195 -8.38 -16.99 -26.05
C PRO A 195 -8.48 -15.95 -27.19
N GLU A 196 -9.11 -14.81 -26.89
CA GLU A 196 -9.32 -13.69 -27.80
C GLU A 196 -8.63 -12.43 -27.30
N ILE A 197 -8.23 -11.56 -28.24
CA ILE A 197 -7.79 -10.21 -27.92
C ILE A 197 -9.03 -9.31 -27.84
N VAL A 198 -9.34 -8.83 -26.64
CA VAL A 198 -10.39 -7.85 -26.38
C VAL A 198 -9.76 -6.47 -26.35
N THR A 199 -10.11 -5.63 -27.33
CA THR A 199 -9.52 -4.30 -27.50
C THR A 199 -10.31 -3.21 -26.81
N GLY A 200 -9.62 -2.18 -26.30
CA GLY A 200 -10.29 -0.97 -25.78
C GLY A 200 -10.91 -1.16 -24.40
N VAL A 201 -10.37 -2.08 -23.60
CA VAL A 201 -10.78 -2.27 -22.20
C VAL A 201 -10.13 -1.19 -21.36
N GLU A 202 -10.88 -0.52 -20.49
CA GLU A 202 -10.35 0.58 -19.69
C GLU A 202 -9.49 0.06 -18.52
N ASP A 203 -8.20 0.43 -18.48
CA ASP A 203 -7.26 0.00 -17.43
C ASP A 203 -7.41 0.82 -16.16
N MET A 204 -8.17 0.30 -15.19
CA MET A 204 -8.47 0.92 -13.91
C MET A 204 -7.44 0.53 -12.82
N THR A 205 -6.15 0.61 -13.16
CA THR A 205 -5.04 0.25 -12.25
C THR A 205 -4.17 1.44 -11.84
N LEU A 206 -4.56 2.67 -12.17
CA LEU A 206 -3.85 3.88 -11.70
C LEU A 206 -4.32 4.26 -10.30
N SER A 207 -3.47 4.12 -9.30
CA SER A 207 -3.75 4.64 -7.96
C SER A 207 -3.52 6.15 -7.89
N VAL A 208 -4.53 6.91 -7.46
CA VAL A 208 -4.44 8.37 -7.23
C VAL A 208 -4.89 8.74 -5.83
N GLY A 209 -4.29 9.77 -5.25
CA GLY A 209 -4.66 10.28 -3.95
C GLY A 209 -5.99 11.03 -3.97
N THR A 210 -6.79 10.86 -2.92
CA THR A 210 -8.13 11.50 -2.79
C THR A 210 -8.24 12.37 -1.56
N LYS A 211 -7.42 12.12 -0.53
CA LYS A 211 -7.32 12.93 0.68
C LYS A 211 -5.89 12.93 1.19
N ASP A 212 -5.36 14.11 1.47
CA ASP A 212 -4.02 14.30 2.04
C ASP A 212 -4.06 14.88 3.46
N SER A 213 -2.90 14.90 4.09
CA SER A 213 -2.62 15.56 5.37
C SER A 213 -1.18 16.10 5.32
N TRP A 214 -0.87 17.12 6.12
CA TRP A 214 0.50 17.65 6.16
C TRP A 214 1.42 16.70 6.94
N VAL A 215 2.68 16.62 6.50
CA VAL A 215 3.70 15.74 7.09
C VAL A 215 4.47 16.52 8.17
N PRO A 216 4.40 16.11 9.45
CA PRO A 216 5.08 16.81 10.52
C PRO A 216 6.58 16.58 10.54
N ARG A 217 7.32 17.44 11.25
CA ARG A 217 8.76 17.24 11.50
C ARG A 217 8.98 16.03 12.41
N GLY A 218 7.96 15.67 13.19
CA GLY A 218 7.95 14.50 14.05
C GLY A 218 6.58 14.17 14.63
N TYR A 219 6.50 13.04 15.33
CA TYR A 219 5.36 12.73 16.19
C TYR A 219 5.83 12.58 17.63
N LEU A 220 5.06 13.11 18.58
CA LEU A 220 5.31 12.99 20.01
C LEU A 220 4.15 12.24 20.67
N PHE A 221 4.45 11.24 21.49
CA PHE A 221 3.41 10.52 22.25
C PHE A 221 3.91 10.08 23.64
N PRO A 222 2.99 9.94 24.62
CA PRO A 222 3.36 9.69 26.02
C PRO A 222 4.10 8.37 26.26
N ALA A 223 4.89 8.32 27.34
CA ALA A 223 5.68 7.15 27.74
C ALA A 223 4.82 5.90 28.02
N GLU A 224 3.56 6.09 28.42
CA GLU A 224 2.60 5.03 28.69
C GLU A 224 2.22 4.25 27.41
N MET A 225 2.51 4.80 26.23
CA MET A 225 2.25 4.17 24.94
C MET A 225 3.47 3.39 24.42
N GLU A 226 4.22 2.72 25.30
CA GLU A 226 5.35 1.85 24.92
C GLU A 226 4.95 0.80 23.87
N PHE A 227 3.73 0.26 23.95
CA PHE A 227 3.19 -0.67 22.95
C PHE A 227 3.19 -0.11 21.52
N LEU A 228 3.00 1.21 21.37
CA LEU A 228 3.03 1.89 20.08
C LEU A 228 4.48 2.02 19.59
N ALA A 229 5.39 2.45 20.46
CA ALA A 229 6.82 2.54 20.16
C ALA A 229 7.40 1.19 19.71
N ASP A 230 7.06 0.10 20.42
CA ASP A 230 7.51 -1.25 20.07
C ASP A 230 6.97 -1.72 18.72
N LYS A 231 5.71 -1.38 18.41
CA LYS A 231 5.11 -1.71 17.10
C LYS A 231 5.78 -0.93 15.97
N LEU A 232 6.05 0.37 16.17
CA LEU A 232 6.80 1.18 15.19
C LEU A 232 8.21 0.63 14.96
N ARG A 233 8.94 0.28 16.02
CA ARG A 233 10.28 -0.34 15.93
C ARG A 233 10.24 -1.69 15.22
N THR A 234 9.19 -2.49 15.42
CA THR A 234 8.97 -3.75 14.66
C THR A 234 8.86 -3.50 13.16
N HIS A 235 8.33 -2.34 12.75
CA HIS A 235 8.28 -1.90 11.36
C HIS A 235 9.57 -1.23 10.87
N ASN A 236 10.64 -1.20 11.68
CA ASN A 236 11.91 -0.53 11.42
C ASN A 236 11.80 1.00 11.39
N ILE A 237 10.81 1.58 12.06
CA ILE A 237 10.71 3.02 12.28
C ILE A 237 11.53 3.36 13.53
N GLU A 238 12.42 4.33 13.41
CA GLU A 238 13.23 4.82 14.52
C GLU A 238 12.34 5.64 15.48
N VAL A 239 12.43 5.32 16.77
CA VAL A 239 11.67 5.96 17.84
C VAL A 239 12.63 6.26 18.99
N GLU A 240 12.86 7.54 19.20
CA GLU A 240 13.69 8.09 20.27
C GLU A 240 12.87 8.33 21.54
N VAL A 241 13.56 8.57 22.65
CA VAL A 241 12.96 8.95 23.93
C VAL A 241 13.57 10.28 24.33
N LEU A 242 12.74 11.26 24.66
CA LEU A 242 13.22 12.56 25.11
C LEU A 242 13.99 12.42 26.43
N GLU A 243 15.25 12.86 26.43
CA GLU A 243 16.11 12.89 27.62
C GLU A 243 15.93 14.17 28.45
N GLU A 244 15.40 15.22 27.82
CA GLU A 244 15.10 16.52 28.44
C GLU A 244 13.65 16.94 28.09
N PRO A 245 12.99 17.77 28.91
CA PRO A 245 11.67 18.30 28.57
C PRO A 245 11.72 19.12 27.28
N MET A 246 10.71 18.97 26.42
CA MET A 246 10.61 19.70 25.16
C MET A 246 9.36 20.55 25.13
N ARG A 247 9.50 21.82 24.75
CA ARG A 247 8.38 22.69 24.44
C ARG A 247 8.19 22.74 22.92
N ALA A 248 7.08 22.21 22.43
CA ALA A 248 6.84 22.00 21.02
C ALA A 248 5.63 22.78 20.50
N GLU A 249 5.77 23.35 19.31
CA GLU A 249 4.67 23.86 18.50
C GLU A 249 4.23 22.77 17.51
N GLY A 250 2.93 22.65 17.27
CA GLY A 250 2.38 21.65 16.38
C GLY A 250 0.86 21.65 16.31
N GLU A 251 0.30 20.48 16.03
CA GLU A 251 -1.15 20.28 15.90
C GLU A 251 -1.64 19.08 16.70
N GLU A 252 -2.84 19.22 17.24
CA GLU A 252 -3.58 18.16 17.92
C GLU A 252 -4.81 17.80 17.10
N PHE A 253 -5.09 16.50 16.97
CA PHE A 253 -6.33 16.05 16.34
C PHE A 253 -7.40 15.87 17.41
N VAL A 254 -8.51 16.58 17.30
CA VAL A 254 -9.68 16.37 18.16
C VAL A 254 -10.58 15.33 17.50
N VAL A 255 -10.75 14.20 18.16
CA VAL A 255 -11.67 13.14 17.76
C VAL A 255 -13.06 13.53 18.22
N ASP A 256 -13.96 13.78 17.28
CA ASP A 256 -15.38 14.07 17.53
C ASP A 256 -16.24 12.80 17.50
N GLY A 257 -15.76 11.76 16.81
CA GLY A 257 -16.45 10.48 16.74
C GLY A 257 -15.53 9.33 16.36
N MET A 258 -15.81 8.16 16.92
CA MET A 258 -15.14 6.90 16.61
C MET A 258 -16.18 5.89 16.16
N ARG A 259 -15.99 5.28 14.99
CA ARG A 259 -16.94 4.34 14.41
C ARG A 259 -16.27 3.22 13.63
N LYS A 260 -17.02 2.14 13.38
CA LYS A 260 -16.59 1.00 12.57
C LYS A 260 -17.15 1.08 11.15
N VAL A 261 -16.33 0.80 10.16
CA VAL A 261 -16.70 0.75 8.74
C VAL A 261 -16.24 -0.57 8.12
N GLY A 262 -17.17 -1.27 7.48
CA GLY A 262 -16.86 -2.47 6.71
C GLY A 262 -16.07 -2.12 5.44
N ARG A 263 -14.82 -2.59 5.32
CA ARG A 263 -13.98 -2.40 4.14
C ARG A 263 -13.10 -3.62 3.90
N GLY A 264 -13.17 -4.18 2.69
CA GLY A 264 -12.34 -5.34 2.31
C GLY A 264 -12.52 -6.58 3.19
N GLY A 265 -13.71 -6.78 3.78
CA GLY A 265 -13.99 -7.86 4.72
C GLY A 265 -13.62 -7.58 6.18
N TYR A 266 -13.06 -6.42 6.50
CA TYR A 266 -12.67 -6.01 7.85
C TYR A 266 -13.57 -4.90 8.39
N GLN A 267 -13.69 -4.79 9.72
CA GLN A 267 -14.39 -3.69 10.41
C GLN A 267 -13.38 -2.63 10.85
N MET A 268 -12.97 -1.75 9.95
CA MET A 268 -11.94 -0.75 10.21
C MET A 268 -12.45 0.34 11.17
N THR A 269 -11.59 0.83 12.07
CA THR A 269 -11.90 2.05 12.85
C THR A 269 -11.74 3.29 11.98
N VAL A 270 -12.69 4.20 12.07
CA VAL A 270 -12.63 5.53 11.45
C VAL A 270 -12.85 6.57 12.53
N LEU A 271 -12.00 7.60 12.55
CA LEU A 271 -12.14 8.77 13.41
C LEU A 271 -12.65 9.96 12.62
N ASP A 272 -13.81 10.48 13.04
CA ASP A 272 -14.32 11.76 12.63
C ASP A 272 -13.73 12.83 13.56
N GLY A 273 -13.35 13.99 13.01
CA GLY A 273 -12.63 15.01 13.75
C GLY A 273 -11.78 15.90 12.86
N GLY A 274 -10.98 16.78 13.47
CA GLY A 274 -10.11 17.73 12.77
C GLY A 274 -8.87 18.12 13.57
N PHE A 275 -7.86 18.62 12.85
CA PHE A 275 -6.69 19.21 13.47
C PHE A 275 -6.98 20.62 13.98
N PHE A 276 -6.49 20.92 15.19
CA PHE A 276 -6.45 22.26 15.73
C PHE A 276 -5.05 22.84 15.48
N GLU A 277 -4.98 23.89 14.67
CA GLU A 277 -3.72 24.54 14.31
C GLU A 277 -3.08 25.25 15.52
N SER A 278 -1.75 25.24 15.57
CA SER A 278 -0.94 26.07 16.50
C SER A 278 -1.18 25.75 17.97
N SER A 279 -1.08 24.47 18.34
CA SER A 279 -0.99 24.05 19.74
C SER A 279 0.46 24.12 20.19
N ILE A 280 0.70 24.76 21.34
CA ILE A 280 2.00 24.73 22.03
C ILE A 280 1.85 23.86 23.26
N ARG A 281 2.69 22.84 23.38
CA ARG A 281 2.68 21.90 24.51
C ARG A 281 4.06 21.65 25.07
N GLU A 282 4.09 21.32 26.34
CA GLU A 282 5.28 20.83 27.03
C GLU A 282 5.19 19.30 27.15
N PHE A 283 6.28 18.64 26.79
CA PHE A 283 6.46 17.21 26.84
C PHE A 283 7.57 16.88 27.84
N PRO A 284 7.30 16.02 28.84
CA PRO A 284 8.30 15.66 29.84
C PRO A 284 9.34 14.68 29.29
N VAL A 285 10.43 14.49 30.05
CA VAL A 285 11.37 13.38 29.86
C VAL A 285 10.62 12.06 29.81
N GLY A 286 11.03 11.18 28.89
CA GLY A 286 10.39 9.87 28.67
C GLY A 286 9.33 9.86 27.56
N THR A 287 8.89 11.02 27.05
CA THR A 287 8.05 11.08 25.84
C THR A 287 8.75 10.42 24.66
N PHE A 288 8.03 9.63 23.88
CA PHE A 288 8.54 9.07 22.64
C PHE A 288 8.50 10.10 21.53
N PHE A 289 9.58 10.15 20.76
CA PHE A 289 9.75 11.03 19.61
C PHE A 289 10.05 10.21 18.36
N VAL A 290 9.23 10.40 17.33
CA VAL A 290 9.45 9.85 15.99
C VAL A 290 9.91 11.00 15.11
N ASP A 291 11.23 11.16 14.95
CA ASP A 291 11.80 12.11 14.00
C ASP A 291 11.42 11.67 12.58
N MET A 292 10.75 12.53 11.80
CA MET A 292 10.32 12.18 10.45
C MET A 292 11.41 12.30 9.38
N ALA A 293 12.57 12.89 9.68
CA ALA A 293 13.74 12.96 8.82
C ALA A 293 14.49 11.61 8.79
N GLN A 294 13.76 10.54 8.49
CA GLN A 294 14.24 9.17 8.34
C GLN A 294 13.68 8.53 7.06
N PRO A 295 14.34 7.54 6.45
CA PRO A 295 13.85 6.88 5.23
C PRO A 295 12.43 6.29 5.37
N MET A 296 12.03 5.93 6.59
CA MET A 296 10.74 5.34 6.91
C MET A 296 9.60 6.36 7.12
N ALA A 297 9.81 7.65 6.81
CA ALA A 297 8.83 8.72 7.03
C ALA A 297 7.46 8.42 6.41
N ASN A 298 7.41 7.92 5.16
CA ASN A 298 6.14 7.59 4.50
C ASN A 298 5.34 6.53 5.28
N ALA A 299 6.01 5.53 5.84
CA ALA A 299 5.40 4.51 6.67
C ALA A 299 4.96 5.08 8.04
N ALA A 300 5.83 5.83 8.71
CA ALA A 300 5.52 6.45 10.00
C ALA A 300 4.29 7.38 9.91
N PHE A 301 4.27 8.26 8.89
CA PHE A 301 3.13 9.11 8.57
C PHE A 301 1.86 8.27 8.39
N TYR A 302 1.87 7.32 7.45
CA TYR A 302 0.69 6.54 7.11
C TYR A 302 0.16 5.71 8.30
N PHE A 303 1.04 5.27 9.19
CA PHE A 303 0.66 4.49 10.37
C PHE A 303 0.09 5.37 11.50
N LEU A 304 0.64 6.55 11.73
CA LEU A 304 0.31 7.39 12.88
C LEU A 304 -0.81 8.39 12.61
N GLU A 305 -1.06 8.74 11.34
CA GLU A 305 -2.13 9.66 10.96
C GLU A 305 -3.51 9.14 11.44
N PRO A 306 -4.27 9.94 12.20
CA PRO A 306 -5.53 9.49 12.83
C PRO A 306 -6.62 9.15 11.82
N GLN A 307 -6.53 9.72 10.62
CA GLN A 307 -7.50 9.54 9.53
C GLN A 307 -6.94 8.74 8.35
N ALA A 308 -5.75 8.14 8.48
CA ALA A 308 -5.23 7.23 7.46
C ALA A 308 -6.15 6.02 7.32
N ARG A 309 -6.53 5.77 6.07
CA ARG A 309 -7.50 4.74 5.67
C ARG A 309 -7.16 3.34 6.20
N ASP A 310 -5.87 3.06 6.35
CA ASP A 310 -5.34 1.76 6.74
C ASP A 310 -4.16 1.89 7.71
N GLY A 311 -4.16 2.96 8.53
CA GLY A 311 -3.18 3.21 9.58
C GLY A 311 -3.44 2.40 10.87
N MET A 312 -2.68 2.68 11.93
CA MET A 312 -2.78 1.95 13.20
C MET A 312 -4.12 2.11 13.90
N VAL A 313 -4.75 3.29 13.79
CA VAL A 313 -6.14 3.51 14.20
C VAL A 313 -7.06 2.52 13.49
N ALA A 314 -7.00 2.48 12.16
CA ALA A 314 -7.89 1.66 11.35
C ALA A 314 -7.80 0.17 11.71
N TRP A 315 -6.59 -0.31 12.05
CA TRP A 315 -6.26 -1.66 12.50
C TRP A 315 -6.35 -1.89 14.01
N TRP A 316 -7.09 -1.04 14.72
CA TRP A 316 -7.50 -1.23 16.12
C TRP A 316 -6.38 -1.12 17.15
N VAL A 317 -5.18 -0.69 16.76
CA VAL A 317 -4.02 -0.59 17.66
C VAL A 317 -4.29 0.40 18.80
N LEU A 318 -5.08 1.46 18.53
CA LEU A 318 -5.41 2.51 19.49
C LEU A 318 -6.84 2.41 20.03
N ASP A 319 -7.61 1.38 19.64
CA ASP A 319 -9.03 1.30 19.95
C ASP A 319 -9.34 1.21 21.45
N GLU A 320 -8.53 0.46 22.19
CA GLU A 320 -8.71 0.32 23.64
C GLU A 320 -8.43 1.66 24.34
N LEU A 321 -7.28 2.27 24.06
CA LEU A 321 -6.90 3.58 24.58
C LEU A 321 -7.93 4.66 24.28
N LEU A 322 -8.39 4.77 23.02
CA LEU A 322 -9.38 5.78 22.64
C LEU A 322 -10.73 5.57 23.33
N ARG A 323 -11.14 4.32 23.58
CA ARG A 323 -12.36 4.01 24.34
C ARG A 323 -12.22 4.37 25.81
N GLU A 324 -11.07 4.10 26.42
CA GLU A 324 -10.77 4.50 27.80
C GLU A 324 -10.77 6.03 27.96
N MET A 325 -10.27 6.76 26.97
CA MET A 325 -10.32 8.23 26.92
C MET A 325 -11.75 8.77 26.73
N GLY A 326 -12.69 7.94 26.28
CA GLY A 326 -14.10 8.32 26.08
C GLY A 326 -14.46 8.76 24.66
N ALA A 327 -13.65 8.41 23.64
CA ALA A 327 -13.86 8.81 22.24
C ALA A 327 -15.21 8.43 21.62
N GLU A 328 -15.91 7.42 22.19
CA GLU A 328 -17.26 7.03 21.75
C GLU A 328 -18.37 7.88 22.39
N LYS A 329 -18.06 8.70 23.41
CA LYS A 329 -19.04 9.40 24.25
C LYS A 329 -18.94 10.92 24.16
N HIS A 330 -17.73 11.45 24.01
CA HIS A 330 -17.47 12.88 23.93
C HIS A 330 -16.17 13.14 23.16
N PRO A 331 -15.93 14.37 22.71
CA PRO A 331 -14.68 14.71 22.05
C PRO A 331 -13.46 14.41 22.94
N VAL A 332 -12.40 13.90 22.33
CA VAL A 332 -11.11 13.64 22.99
C VAL A 332 -9.95 14.09 22.10
N VAL A 333 -8.85 14.51 22.71
CA VAL A 333 -7.62 14.81 21.96
C VAL A 333 -6.92 13.49 21.64
N TYR A 334 -6.61 13.25 20.37
CA TYR A 334 -5.82 12.10 19.92
C TYR A 334 -4.43 12.13 20.58
N PRO A 335 -3.96 11.00 21.15
CA PRO A 335 -2.79 11.01 22.03
C PRO A 335 -1.43 11.07 21.30
N ILE A 336 -1.44 11.31 19.99
CA ILE A 336 -0.22 11.46 19.18
C ILE A 336 -0.22 12.88 18.62
N PHE A 337 0.74 13.68 19.07
CA PHE A 337 0.90 15.07 18.70
C PHE A 337 1.70 15.19 17.42
N LYS A 338 1.25 16.03 16.48
CA LYS A 338 2.02 16.38 15.29
C LYS A 338 3.00 17.50 15.61
N TYR A 339 4.27 17.15 15.78
CA TYR A 339 5.33 18.10 16.07
C TYR A 339 5.75 18.87 14.81
N ARG A 340 5.69 20.20 14.87
CA ARG A 340 6.20 21.09 13.81
C ARG A 340 7.62 21.52 14.11
N ARG A 341 7.87 22.09 15.29
CA ARG A 341 9.19 22.58 15.71
C ARG A 341 9.28 22.72 17.22
N GLU A 342 10.50 22.70 17.72
CA GLU A 342 10.81 23.02 19.10
C GLU A 342 10.85 24.54 19.30
N LEU A 343 10.38 24.99 20.46
CA LEU A 343 10.43 26.36 20.90
C LEU A 343 11.52 26.53 21.97
N PRO A 344 12.22 27.67 22.01
CA PRO A 344 13.16 27.96 23.08
C PRO A 344 12.50 27.89 24.46
N GLU A 345 13.29 27.53 25.48
CA GLU A 345 12.91 27.72 26.88
C GLU A 345 12.49 29.19 27.09
N GLY A 346 11.28 29.37 27.62
CA GLY A 346 10.61 30.68 27.74
C GLY A 346 11.05 31.50 28.94
#